data_AF-R9KGF5-F1
#
_entry.id   AF-R9KGF5-F1
#
_cell.length_a   1.000
_cell.length_b   1.000
_cell.length_c   1.000
_cell.angle_alpha   90.00
_cell.angle_beta   90.00
_cell.angle_gamma   90.00
#
_symmetry.space_group_name_H-M   'P 1'
#
loop_
_entity.id
_entity.type
_entity.pdbx_description
1 polymer ?
#
loop_
_entity_poly.entity_id
_entity_poly.type
_entity_poly.pdbx_seq_one_letter_code
_entity_poly.pdbx_strand_id
1 'polypeptide(L)'
;MIVLITGASHTGKTALAQKLLEQYQYPYLSIDHLKMGLIRSGYTKLTPEDDDALTDYLWPVIREMIKTAIENRQNLIVEGCYIPFDWSKDFEQKYLKYIQYYCLVLSESYIRAHFADIKRYANVVENRLDDEGCTMEYVLEENAKFLELAQRFHVNYVLVQDRYEISIDLQLLRE
;
A
#
# COMPACT_ATOMS: atom_id res chain seq x y z
N MET A 1 16.79 -3.64 -0.68
CA MET A 1 15.53 -4.39 -0.51
C MET A 1 14.39 -3.41 -0.67
N ILE A 2 13.36 -3.78 -1.41
CA ILE A 2 12.17 -2.97 -1.64
C ILE A 2 10.97 -3.70 -1.04
N VAL A 3 10.14 -2.97 -0.31
CA VAL A 3 8.89 -3.50 0.25
C VAL A 3 7.74 -2.69 -0.31
N LEU A 4 6.83 -3.34 -1.03
CA LEU A 4 5.60 -2.74 -1.54
C LEU A 4 4.46 -3.11 -0.60
N ILE A 5 3.77 -2.10 -0.06
CA ILE A 5 2.63 -2.28 0.85
C ILE A 5 1.42 -1.60 0.21
N THR A 6 0.45 -2.41 -0.19
CA THR A 6 -0.83 -1.93 -0.72
C THR A 6 -1.99 -2.56 0.05
N GLY A 7 -3.21 -2.25 -0.35
CA GLY A 7 -4.44 -2.69 0.33
C GLY A 7 -5.50 -1.61 0.27
N ALA A 8 -6.74 -2.02 0.56
CA ALA A 8 -7.89 -1.13 0.65
C ALA A 8 -7.66 0.02 1.65
N SER A 9 -8.49 1.07 1.59
CA SER A 9 -8.45 2.13 2.60
C SER A 9 -8.64 1.57 4.01
N HIS A 10 -8.04 2.22 5.01
CA HIS A 10 -8.13 1.84 6.43
C HIS A 10 -7.60 0.45 6.82
N THR A 11 -6.89 -0.25 5.93
CA THR A 11 -6.22 -1.53 6.22
C THR A 11 -4.93 -1.38 7.05
N GLY A 12 -4.48 -0.15 7.31
CA GLY A 12 -3.31 0.19 8.13
C GLY A 12 -1.95 0.12 7.41
N LYS A 13 -1.94 0.34 6.08
CA LYS A 13 -0.72 0.43 5.25
C LYS A 13 0.36 1.33 5.86
N THR A 14 0.01 2.58 6.18
CA THR A 14 0.94 3.58 6.73
C THR A 14 1.46 3.17 8.11
N ALA A 15 0.62 2.56 8.96
CA ALA A 15 1.03 2.04 10.25
C ALA A 15 2.02 0.89 10.14
N LEU A 16 1.81 -0.01 9.19
CA LEU A 16 2.75 -1.07 8.89
C LEU A 16 4.08 -0.52 8.36
N ALA A 17 4.03 0.45 7.44
CA ALA A 17 5.22 1.10 6.91
C ALA A 17 6.04 1.79 8.01
N GLN A 18 5.39 2.49 8.95
CA GLN A 18 6.06 3.11 10.09
C GLN A 18 6.67 2.08 11.04
N LYS A 19 5.95 1.01 11.38
CA LYS A 19 6.48 -0.08 12.20
C LYS A 19 7.72 -0.71 11.56
N LEU A 20 7.70 -0.93 10.25
CA LEU A 20 8.84 -1.46 9.50
C LEU A 20 10.00 -0.46 9.40
N LEU A 21 9.72 0.83 9.27
CA LEU A 21 10.72 1.88 9.38
C LEU A 21 11.43 1.83 10.74
N GLU A 22 10.69 1.74 11.84
CA GLU A 22 11.28 1.66 13.18
C GLU A 22 12.11 0.38 13.36
N GLN A 23 11.59 -0.76 12.92
CA GLN A 23 12.22 -2.06 13.09
C GLN A 23 13.48 -2.26 12.22
N TYR A 24 13.43 -1.85 10.95
CA TYR A 24 14.49 -2.13 9.97
C TYR A 24 15.27 -0.90 9.53
N GLN A 25 14.85 0.31 9.94
CA GLN A 25 15.45 1.59 9.54
C GLN A 25 15.36 1.83 8.02
N TYR A 26 14.32 1.30 7.37
CA TYR A 26 14.09 1.49 5.95
C TYR A 26 13.17 2.70 5.75
N PRO A 27 13.59 3.75 5.02
CA PRO A 27 12.72 4.88 4.74
C PRO A 27 11.48 4.41 3.96
N TYR A 28 10.34 5.07 4.19
CA TYR A 28 9.12 4.81 3.42
C TYR A 28 8.72 6.02 2.56
N LEU A 29 8.30 5.73 1.34
CA LEU A 29 7.64 6.66 0.43
C LEU A 29 6.14 6.40 0.46
N SER A 30 5.38 7.41 0.89
CA SER A 30 3.93 7.41 0.74
C SER A 30 3.54 7.85 -0.66
N ILE A 31 2.82 7.00 -1.38
CA ILE A 31 2.28 7.35 -2.70
C ILE A 31 1.24 8.47 -2.58
N ASP A 32 0.51 8.54 -1.47
CA ASP A 32 -0.44 9.63 -1.23
C ASP A 32 0.27 10.99 -1.07
N HIS A 33 1.45 11.03 -0.42
CA HIS A 33 2.27 12.24 -0.39
C HIS A 33 2.74 12.64 -1.80
N LEU A 34 3.18 11.67 -2.61
CA LEU A 34 3.59 11.94 -4.00
C LEU A 34 2.41 12.46 -4.84
N LYS A 35 1.26 11.79 -4.77
CA LYS A 35 -0.01 12.17 -5.40
C LYS A 35 -0.37 13.61 -5.05
N MET A 36 -0.51 13.88 -3.75
CA MET A 36 -0.95 15.20 -3.29
C MET A 36 0.09 16.27 -3.59
N GLY A 37 1.39 15.95 -3.59
CA GLY A 37 2.45 16.85 -4.02
C GLY A 37 2.28 17.27 -5.48
N LEU A 38 2.08 16.32 -6.39
CA LEU A 38 1.89 16.56 -7.83
C LEU A 38 0.61 17.35 -8.14
N ILE A 39 -0.49 17.05 -7.44
CA ILE A 39 -1.76 17.76 -7.57
C ILE A 39 -1.61 19.20 -7.07
N ARG A 40 -1.09 19.39 -5.85
CA ARG A 40 -0.98 20.71 -5.22
C ARG A 40 0.05 21.62 -5.88
N SER A 41 1.05 21.06 -6.54
CA SER A 41 2.03 21.83 -7.33
C SER A 41 1.54 22.18 -8.74
N GLY A 42 0.42 21.61 -9.19
CA GLY A 42 -0.10 21.79 -10.55
C GLY A 42 0.70 21.03 -11.63
N TYR A 43 1.48 20.02 -11.27
CA TYR A 43 2.19 19.17 -12.26
C TYR A 43 1.27 18.16 -12.95
N THR A 44 0.10 17.92 -12.38
CA THR A 44 -0.98 17.17 -13.01
C THR A 44 -2.29 17.95 -12.94
N LYS A 45 -3.21 17.64 -13.85
CA LYS A 45 -4.61 18.11 -13.82
C LYS A 45 -5.56 17.11 -13.16
N LEU A 46 -5.06 15.91 -12.82
CA LEU A 46 -5.83 14.89 -12.11
C LEU A 46 -6.21 15.40 -10.73
N THR A 47 -7.37 14.96 -10.25
CA THR A 47 -7.87 15.23 -8.91
C THR A 47 -7.77 13.97 -8.04
N PRO A 48 -7.91 14.10 -6.71
CA PRO A 48 -7.89 12.94 -5.81
C PRO A 48 -8.92 11.85 -6.14
N GLU A 49 -9.98 12.19 -6.87
CA GLU A 49 -11.07 11.29 -7.25
C GLU A 49 -10.77 10.47 -8.53
N ASP A 50 -9.71 10.78 -9.26
CA ASP A 50 -9.34 10.12 -10.53
C ASP A 50 -8.53 8.82 -10.30
N ASP A 51 -8.99 7.90 -9.44
CA ASP A 51 -8.19 6.79 -8.90
C ASP A 51 -7.49 5.90 -9.96
N ASP A 52 -8.21 5.46 -10.98
CA ASP A 52 -7.65 4.61 -12.04
C ASP A 52 -6.58 5.38 -12.86
N ALA A 53 -6.88 6.64 -13.22
CA ALA A 53 -5.94 7.48 -13.96
C ALA A 53 -4.72 7.87 -13.12
N LEU A 54 -4.89 8.04 -11.81
CA LEU A 54 -3.80 8.25 -10.86
C LEU A 54 -2.88 7.04 -10.77
N THR A 55 -3.43 5.82 -10.80
CA THR A 55 -2.62 4.59 -10.84
C THR A 55 -1.73 4.58 -12.08
N ASP A 56 -2.30 4.81 -13.26
CA ASP A 56 -1.56 4.85 -14.52
C ASP A 56 -0.55 5.99 -14.59
N TYR A 57 -0.84 7.12 -13.95
CA TYR A 57 0.02 8.30 -13.94
C TYR A 57 1.20 8.17 -12.95
N LEU A 58 0.96 7.63 -11.76
CA LEU A 58 1.96 7.55 -10.68
C LEU A 58 2.88 6.35 -10.84
N TRP A 59 2.36 5.20 -11.27
CA TRP A 59 3.11 3.95 -11.33
C TRP A 59 4.39 4.03 -12.17
N PRO A 60 4.42 4.66 -13.35
CA PRO A 60 5.64 4.83 -14.13
C PRO A 60 6.76 5.57 -13.37
N VAL A 61 6.42 6.54 -12.54
CA VAL A 61 7.41 7.26 -11.71
C VAL A 61 7.88 6.34 -10.57
N ILE A 62 6.95 5.71 -9.86
CA ILE A 62 7.24 4.85 -8.72
C ILE A 62 8.12 3.67 -9.13
N ARG A 63 7.82 2.98 -10.23
CA ARG A 63 8.59 1.82 -10.69
C ARG A 63 10.03 2.18 -11.05
N GLU A 64 10.26 3.38 -11.62
CA GLU A 64 11.62 3.84 -11.92
C GLU A 64 12.36 4.25 -10.64
N MET A 65 11.69 4.90 -9.68
CA MET A 65 12.27 5.15 -8.35
C MET A 65 12.69 3.84 -7.65
N ILE A 66 11.88 2.79 -7.77
CA ILE A 66 12.19 1.45 -7.24
C ILE A 66 13.45 0.89 -7.91
N LYS A 67 13.56 0.95 -9.24
CA LYS A 67 14.75 0.48 -9.97
C LYS A 67 16.00 1.24 -9.52
N THR A 68 15.92 2.57 -9.44
CA THR A 68 17.02 3.42 -8.96
C THR A 68 17.43 3.07 -7.52
N ALA A 69 16.48 2.84 -6.61
CA ALA A 69 16.79 2.44 -5.24
C ALA A 69 17.51 1.09 -5.19
N ILE A 70 17.07 0.10 -5.99
CA ILE A 70 17.74 -1.21 -6.10
C ILE A 70 19.18 -1.05 -6.63
N GLU A 71 19.37 -0.28 -7.70
CA GLU A 71 20.67 -0.03 -8.32
C GLU A 71 21.65 0.67 -7.38
N ASN A 72 21.14 1.61 -6.58
CA ASN A 72 21.91 2.29 -5.54
C ASN A 72 22.12 1.46 -4.27
N ARG A 73 21.62 0.21 -4.23
CA ARG A 73 21.66 -0.68 -3.05
C ARG A 73 21.00 -0.06 -1.81
N GLN A 74 19.95 0.72 -2.03
CA GLN A 74 19.16 1.35 -0.99
C GLN A 74 17.95 0.50 -0.63
N ASN A 75 17.55 0.58 0.64
CA ASN A 75 16.30 0.00 1.09
C ASN A 75 15.19 1.06 1.01
N LEU A 76 14.00 0.64 0.57
CA LEU A 76 12.86 1.53 0.44
C LEU A 76 11.56 0.76 0.67
N ILE A 77 10.69 1.29 1.51
CA ILE A 77 9.30 0.86 1.61
C ILE A 77 8.48 1.81 0.72
N VAL A 78 7.61 1.30 -0.13
CA VAL A 78 6.66 2.10 -0.91
C VAL A 78 5.27 1.66 -0.49
N GLU A 79 4.47 2.60 0.01
CA GLU A 79 3.13 2.32 0.53
C GLU A 79 2.07 3.19 -0.13
N GLY A 80 0.89 2.60 -0.39
CA GLY A 80 -0.27 3.30 -0.95
C GLY A 80 -1.17 2.37 -1.77
N CYS A 81 -2.34 2.85 -2.18
CA CYS A 81 -3.31 2.04 -2.96
C CYS A 81 -3.01 1.98 -4.47
N TYR A 82 -2.22 2.91 -5.01
CA TYR A 82 -1.94 3.03 -6.45
C TYR A 82 -0.80 2.12 -6.96
N ILE A 83 -0.68 0.92 -6.41
CA ILE A 83 0.26 -0.12 -6.87
C ILE A 83 -0.54 -1.15 -7.69
N PRO A 84 -0.29 -1.29 -9.00
CA PRO A 84 -1.00 -2.25 -9.83
C PRO A 84 -0.83 -3.69 -9.35
N PHE A 85 -1.88 -4.50 -9.46
CA PHE A 85 -1.81 -5.92 -9.09
C PHE A 85 -0.88 -6.73 -9.99
N ASP A 86 -0.64 -6.27 -11.21
CA ASP A 86 0.32 -6.87 -12.15
C ASP A 86 1.68 -6.17 -12.16
N TRP A 87 2.03 -5.41 -11.11
CA TRP A 87 3.27 -4.64 -10.98
C TRP A 87 4.53 -5.40 -11.43
N SER A 88 4.59 -6.72 -11.18
CA SER A 88 5.77 -7.54 -11.46
C SER A 88 6.10 -7.61 -12.95
N LYS A 89 5.12 -7.41 -13.85
CA LYS A 89 5.33 -7.39 -15.30
C LYS A 89 6.25 -6.25 -15.76
N ASP A 90 6.35 -5.20 -14.97
CA ASP A 90 7.11 -3.99 -15.28
C ASP A 90 8.59 -4.06 -14.84
N PHE A 91 9.01 -5.20 -14.31
CA PHE A 91 10.37 -5.43 -13.81
C PHE A 91 11.03 -6.63 -14.48
N GLU A 92 12.29 -6.47 -14.87
CA GLU A 92 13.15 -7.59 -15.25
C GLU A 92 13.44 -8.50 -14.05
N GLN A 93 13.74 -9.78 -14.32
CA GLN A 93 14.04 -10.79 -13.29
C GLN A 93 15.14 -10.37 -12.29
N LYS A 94 16.11 -9.56 -12.75
CA LYS A 94 17.20 -9.04 -11.91
C LYS A 94 16.71 -8.13 -10.78
N TYR A 95 15.60 -7.42 -10.97
CA TYR A 95 15.00 -6.55 -9.96
C TYR A 95 14.05 -7.32 -9.04
N LEU A 96 13.27 -8.26 -9.58
CA LEU A 96 12.20 -8.96 -8.85
C LEU A 96 12.69 -9.61 -7.55
N LYS A 97 13.90 -10.18 -7.54
CA LYS A 97 14.47 -10.80 -6.33
C LYS A 97 14.63 -9.83 -5.15
N TYR A 98 14.68 -8.52 -5.40
CA TYR A 98 14.82 -7.48 -4.37
C TYR A 98 13.50 -6.85 -3.94
N ILE A 99 12.36 -7.31 -4.45
CA ILE A 99 11.05 -6.71 -4.19
C ILE A 99 10.16 -7.71 -3.45
N GLN A 100 9.67 -7.34 -2.27
CA GLN A 100 8.64 -8.06 -1.55
C GLN A 100 7.35 -7.25 -1.59
N TYR A 101 6.23 -7.90 -1.88
CA TYR A 101 4.93 -7.25 -2.02
C TYR A 101 3.96 -7.80 -0.98
N TYR A 102 3.16 -6.92 -0.39
CA TYR A 102 2.14 -7.26 0.61
C TYR A 102 0.87 -6.44 0.34
N CYS A 103 -0.21 -7.12 -0.06
CA CYS A 103 -1.55 -6.54 -0.13
C CYS A 103 -2.32 -6.80 1.18
N LEU A 104 -2.64 -5.76 1.93
CA LEU A 104 -3.40 -5.87 3.18
C LEU A 104 -4.90 -5.91 2.89
N VAL A 105 -5.58 -6.89 3.47
CA VAL A 105 -7.02 -7.09 3.29
C VAL A 105 -7.66 -7.41 4.64
N LEU A 106 -8.75 -6.72 4.98
CA LEU A 106 -9.60 -7.07 6.10
C LEU A 106 -10.71 -8.00 5.62
N SER A 107 -10.93 -9.11 6.32
CA SER A 107 -12.05 -10.00 6.02
C SER A 107 -13.39 -9.34 6.35
N GLU A 108 -14.46 -9.78 5.69
CA GLU A 108 -15.82 -9.31 6.00
C GLU A 108 -16.19 -9.50 7.48
N SER A 109 -15.86 -10.66 8.05
CA SER A 109 -16.13 -10.94 9.47
C SER A 109 -15.39 -9.96 10.39
N TYR A 110 -14.11 -9.68 10.07
CA TYR A 110 -13.32 -8.70 10.81
C TYR A 110 -13.95 -7.31 10.73
N ILE A 111 -14.31 -6.85 9.54
CA ILE A 111 -14.89 -5.52 9.31
C ILE A 111 -16.18 -5.37 10.11
N ARG A 112 -17.09 -6.35 10.03
CA ARG A 112 -18.36 -6.30 10.75
C ARG A 112 -18.17 -6.27 12.27
N ALA A 113 -17.21 -7.01 12.80
CA ALA A 113 -16.92 -7.06 14.23
C ALA A 113 -16.18 -5.82 14.75
N HIS A 114 -15.32 -5.20 13.93
CA HIS A 114 -14.35 -4.19 14.36
C HIS A 114 -14.48 -2.83 13.65
N PHE A 115 -15.60 -2.54 12.97
CA PHE A 115 -15.74 -1.29 12.21
C PHE A 115 -15.51 -0.02 13.04
N ALA A 116 -15.98 0.01 14.29
CA ALA A 116 -15.74 1.14 15.19
C ALA A 116 -14.24 1.33 15.47
N ASP A 117 -13.50 0.23 15.64
CA ASP A 117 -12.05 0.27 15.79
C ASP A 117 -11.39 0.74 14.49
N ILE A 118 -11.79 0.23 13.33
CA ILE A 118 -11.27 0.64 12.02
C ILE A 118 -11.35 2.18 11.86
N LYS A 119 -12.49 2.79 12.22
CA LYS A 119 -12.62 4.26 12.22
C LYS A 119 -11.75 4.95 13.26
N ARG A 120 -11.71 4.41 14.49
CA ARG A 120 -10.89 4.95 15.57
C ARG A 120 -9.40 4.97 15.21
N TYR A 121 -8.91 3.91 14.57
CA TYR A 121 -7.51 3.75 14.21
C TYR A 121 -7.15 4.43 12.87
N ALA A 122 -8.11 5.02 12.16
CA ALA A 122 -7.88 5.77 10.92
C ALA A 122 -6.86 6.91 11.07
N ASN A 123 -6.74 7.46 12.29
CA ASN A 123 -5.89 8.61 12.60
C ASN A 123 -4.65 8.29 13.46
N VAL A 124 -4.27 7.02 13.59
CA VAL A 124 -3.17 6.63 14.50
C VAL A 124 -1.82 7.14 14.04
N VAL A 125 -1.68 7.28 12.72
CA VAL A 125 -0.42 7.61 12.06
C VAL A 125 -0.50 8.92 11.31
N GLU A 126 -1.66 9.23 10.73
CA GLU A 126 -1.92 10.41 9.93
C GLU A 126 -3.17 11.12 10.45
N ASN A 127 -3.21 12.45 10.42
CA ASN A 127 -4.42 13.19 10.75
C ASN A 127 -5.23 13.42 9.47
N ARG A 128 -6.25 12.59 9.26
CA ARG A 128 -7.23 12.74 8.18
C ARG A 128 -8.16 13.90 8.50
N LEU A 129 -8.25 14.85 7.57
CA LEU A 129 -9.10 16.04 7.72
C LEU A 129 -10.59 15.73 7.59
N ASP A 130 -10.93 14.69 6.82
CA ASP A 130 -12.28 14.21 6.60
C ASP A 130 -12.25 12.67 6.49
N ASP A 131 -13.15 12.01 7.21
CA ASP A 131 -13.36 10.54 7.19
C ASP A 131 -14.86 10.19 7.16
N GLU A 132 -15.72 11.14 6.78
CA GLU A 132 -17.17 10.92 6.69
C GLU A 132 -17.52 9.87 5.64
N GLY A 133 -16.72 9.76 4.58
CA GLY A 133 -16.84 8.74 3.54
C GLY A 133 -16.49 7.31 3.99
N CYS A 134 -15.91 7.12 5.17
CA CYS A 134 -15.64 5.80 5.72
C CYS A 134 -16.92 5.19 6.32
N THR A 135 -17.71 4.54 5.46
CA THR A 135 -18.89 3.73 5.81
C THR A 135 -18.55 2.23 5.84
N MET A 136 -19.37 1.43 6.53
CA MET A 136 -19.14 -0.01 6.60
C MET A 136 -19.29 -0.64 5.21
N GLU A 137 -20.25 -0.18 4.44
CA GLU A 137 -20.52 -0.62 3.08
C GLU A 137 -19.30 -0.36 2.18
N TYR A 138 -18.73 0.84 2.23
CA TYR A 138 -17.53 1.18 1.47
C TYR A 138 -16.33 0.32 1.87
N VAL A 139 -16.08 0.14 3.17
CA VAL A 139 -14.95 -0.68 3.65
C VAL A 139 -15.13 -2.15 3.24
N LEU A 140 -16.35 -2.69 3.29
CA LEU A 140 -16.67 -4.05 2.82
C LEU A 140 -16.44 -4.20 1.32
N GLU A 141 -16.97 -3.28 0.51
CA GLU A 141 -16.85 -3.31 -0.95
C GLU A 141 -15.39 -3.22 -1.40
N GLU A 142 -14.64 -2.26 -0.86
CA GLU A 142 -13.23 -2.07 -1.21
C GLU A 142 -12.36 -3.26 -0.80
N ASN A 143 -12.54 -3.81 0.40
CA ASN A 143 -11.75 -4.97 0.82
C ASN A 143 -12.11 -6.24 0.01
N ALA A 144 -13.38 -6.43 -0.35
CA ALA A 144 -13.79 -7.53 -1.22
C ALA A 144 -13.14 -7.41 -2.61
N LYS A 145 -13.14 -6.21 -3.20
CA LYS A 145 -12.48 -5.91 -4.48
C LYS A 145 -10.97 -6.19 -4.41
N PHE A 146 -10.29 -5.71 -3.37
CA PHE A 146 -8.86 -5.96 -3.18
C PHE A 146 -8.54 -7.46 -3.00
N LEU A 147 -9.38 -8.21 -2.28
CA LEU A 147 -9.21 -9.64 -2.11
C LEU A 147 -9.36 -10.38 -3.45
N GLU A 148 -10.40 -10.07 -4.21
CA GLU A 148 -10.65 -10.67 -5.53
C GLU A 148 -9.48 -10.41 -6.47
N LEU A 149 -9.01 -9.16 -6.56
CA LEU A 149 -7.88 -8.79 -7.40
C LEU A 149 -6.59 -9.45 -6.92
N ALA A 150 -6.34 -9.51 -5.61
CA ALA A 150 -5.15 -10.16 -5.06
C ALA A 150 -5.10 -11.65 -5.46
N GLN A 151 -6.23 -12.35 -5.35
CA GLN A 151 -6.38 -13.75 -5.74
C GLN A 151 -6.23 -13.92 -7.26
N ARG A 152 -6.91 -13.10 -8.05
CA ARG A 152 -6.88 -13.15 -9.52
C ARG A 152 -5.48 -12.99 -10.08
N PHE A 153 -4.70 -12.04 -9.55
CA PHE A 153 -3.33 -11.78 -9.97
C PHE A 153 -2.29 -12.62 -9.24
N HIS A 154 -2.72 -13.51 -8.32
CA HIS A 154 -1.86 -14.41 -7.55
C HIS A 154 -0.75 -13.66 -6.78
N VAL A 155 -1.05 -12.45 -6.30
CA VAL A 155 -0.11 -11.66 -5.52
C VAL A 155 -0.18 -12.04 -4.04
N ASN A 156 0.92 -11.77 -3.33
CA ASN A 156 0.97 -12.01 -1.89
C ASN A 156 0.06 -11.02 -1.14
N TYR A 157 -0.89 -11.55 -0.36
CA TYR A 157 -1.81 -10.77 0.46
C TYR A 157 -1.84 -11.28 1.91
N VAL A 158 -2.11 -10.36 2.83
CA VAL A 158 -2.28 -10.62 4.26
C VAL A 158 -3.74 -10.40 4.61
N LEU A 159 -4.44 -11.48 4.91
CA LEU A 159 -5.85 -11.45 5.28
C LEU A 159 -6.01 -11.37 6.81
N VAL A 160 -6.59 -10.28 7.29
CA VAL A 160 -6.91 -10.06 8.70
C VAL A 160 -8.29 -10.63 9.01
N GLN A 161 -8.35 -11.66 9.86
CA GLN A 161 -9.59 -12.39 10.17
C GLN A 161 -10.13 -12.12 11.58
N ASP A 162 -9.35 -12.45 12.61
CA ASP A 162 -9.83 -12.37 14.00
C ASP A 162 -9.20 -11.22 14.79
N ARG A 163 -7.90 -10.96 14.54
CA ARG A 163 -7.13 -9.94 15.24
C ARG A 163 -6.26 -9.19 14.25
N TYR A 164 -6.07 -7.91 14.51
CA TYR A 164 -5.14 -7.09 13.73
C TYR A 164 -3.69 -7.41 14.12
N GLU A 165 -3.17 -8.51 13.58
CA GLU A 165 -1.80 -8.96 13.77
C GLU A 165 -1.13 -9.13 12.41
N ILE A 166 -0.38 -8.10 12.00
CA ILE A 166 0.45 -8.15 10.79
C ILE A 166 1.90 -8.26 11.22
N SER A 167 2.51 -9.39 10.86
CA SER A 167 3.93 -9.66 11.04
C SER A 167 4.56 -9.90 9.68
N ILE A 168 5.50 -9.03 9.31
CA ILE A 168 6.31 -9.17 8.10
C ILE A 168 7.75 -9.41 8.55
N ASP A 169 8.25 -10.61 8.27
CA ASP A 169 9.66 -10.90 8.34
C ASP A 169 10.28 -10.65 6.96
N LEU A 170 11.06 -9.58 6.86
CA LEU A 170 11.74 -9.26 5.62
C LEU A 170 12.86 -10.27 5.44
N GLN A 171 12.64 -11.24 4.55
CA GLN A 171 13.70 -12.18 4.18
C GLN A 171 14.88 -11.39 3.62
N LEU A 172 15.91 -11.19 4.44
CA LEU A 172 17.19 -10.67 3.99
C LEU A 172 17.71 -11.66 2.96
N LEU A 173 17.80 -11.23 1.70
CA LEU A 173 18.55 -11.96 0.68
C LEU A 173 19.97 -12.08 1.22
N ARG A 174 20.32 -13.25 1.73
CA ARG A 174 21.72 -13.59 2.00
C ARG A 174 22.36 -13.73 0.63
N GLU A 175 23.29 -12.82 0.34
CA GLU A 175 24.15 -12.90 -0.85
C GLU A 175 24.96 -14.20 -0.86
#